data_AF-A0A6L4BDD0-F1
#
_entry.id   AF-A0A6L4BDD0-F1
#
_cell.length_a   1.000
_cell.length_b   1.000
_cell.length_c   1.000
_cell.angle_alpha   90.00
_cell.angle_beta   90.00
_cell.angle_gamma   90.00
#
_symmetry.space_group_name_H-M   'P 1'
#
loop_
_entity.id
_entity.type
_entity.pdbx_description
1 polymer ?
#
loop_
_entity_poly.entity_id
_entity_poly.type
_entity_poly.pdbx_seq_one_letter_code
_entity_poly.pdbx_strand_id
1 'polypeptide(L)'
;MVLTPVQAAFVQAETRRIEEGFIQKVMSVTGATREQVLRAIPAKGRLTDRLARIFSSIERDLKGPLTDEQKALIFAADGERKQALRDLPAQAASR
;
A
#
# COMPACT_ATOMS: atom_id res chain seq x y z
N MET A 1 -23.89 1.82 9.12
CA MET A 1 -24.42 0.81 8.17
C MET A 1 -23.63 -0.47 8.36
N VAL A 2 -24.31 -1.62 8.39
CA VAL A 2 -23.67 -2.96 8.41
C VAL A 2 -23.60 -3.45 6.96
N LEU A 3 -22.42 -3.87 6.50
CA LEU A 3 -22.24 -4.42 5.15
C LEU A 3 -22.99 -5.75 5.03
N THR A 4 -23.62 -6.01 3.88
CA THR A 4 -24.08 -7.37 3.57
C THR A 4 -22.88 -8.31 3.40
N PRO A 5 -23.05 -9.64 3.52
CA PRO A 5 -21.94 -10.58 3.29
C PRO A 5 -21.26 -10.42 1.94
N VAL A 6 -22.04 -10.13 0.88
CA VAL A 6 -21.52 -9.88 -0.48
C VAL A 6 -20.66 -8.61 -0.50
N GLN A 7 -21.15 -7.54 0.11
CA GLN A 7 -20.43 -6.27 0.19
C GLN A 7 -19.15 -6.38 1.03
N ALA A 8 -19.19 -7.13 2.13
CA ALA A 8 -18.02 -7.41 2.96
C ALA A 8 -16.95 -8.22 2.21
N ALA A 9 -17.36 -9.25 1.46
CA ALA A 9 -16.46 -10.03 0.61
C ALA A 9 -15.83 -9.17 -0.49
N PHE A 10 -16.62 -8.31 -1.13
CA PHE A 10 -16.13 -7.35 -2.12
C PHE A 10 -15.11 -6.39 -1.52
N VAL A 11 -15.42 -5.75 -0.39
CA VAL A 11 -14.51 -4.85 0.34
C VAL A 11 -13.20 -5.56 0.66
N GLN A 12 -13.27 -6.81 1.12
CA GLN A 12 -12.07 -7.58 1.42
C GLN A 12 -11.23 -7.87 0.17
N ALA A 13 -11.85 -8.31 -0.92
CA ALA A 13 -11.18 -8.61 -2.18
C ALA A 13 -10.52 -7.35 -2.78
N GLU A 14 -11.24 -6.23 -2.84
CA GLU A 14 -10.71 -4.98 -3.38
C GLU A 14 -9.64 -4.37 -2.48
N THR A 15 -9.77 -4.49 -1.15
CA THR A 15 -8.67 -4.10 -0.24
C THR A 15 -7.39 -4.86 -0.57
N ARG A 16 -7.47 -6.19 -0.78
CA ARG A 16 -6.29 -7.01 -1.14
C ARG A 16 -5.72 -6.58 -2.48
N ARG A 17 -6.59 -6.31 -3.47
CA ARG A 17 -6.19 -5.84 -4.81
C ARG A 17 -5.43 -4.50 -4.73
N ILE A 18 -5.94 -3.55 -3.96
CA ILE A 18 -5.33 -2.23 -3.79
C ILE A 18 -3.97 -2.34 -3.10
N GLU A 19 -3.88 -3.12 -2.02
CA GLU A 19 -2.61 -3.32 -1.32
C GLU A 19 -1.58 -4.04 -2.19
N GLU A 20 -1.97 -5.05 -2.96
CA GLU A 20 -1.06 -5.73 -3.91
C GLU A 20 -0.61 -4.76 -5.02
N GLY A 21 -1.50 -3.93 -5.56
CA GLY A 21 -1.16 -2.91 -6.54
C GLY A 21 -0.09 -1.94 -6.02
N PHE A 22 -0.23 -1.49 -4.77
CA PHE A 22 0.79 -0.67 -4.11
C PHE A 22 2.12 -1.42 -3.96
N ILE A 23 2.09 -2.68 -3.53
CA ILE A 23 3.30 -3.51 -3.39
C ILE A 23 4.03 -3.61 -4.74
N GLN A 24 3.32 -3.95 -5.82
CA GLN A 24 3.90 -4.07 -7.16
C GLN A 24 4.50 -2.75 -7.65
N LYS A 25 3.83 -1.62 -7.36
CA LYS A 25 4.35 -0.29 -7.69
C LYS A 25 5.67 -0.01 -6.97
N VAL A 26 5.74 -0.26 -5.67
CA VAL A 26 6.97 -0.09 -4.88
C VAL A 26 8.10 -0.99 -5.42
N MET A 27 7.79 -2.25 -5.76
CA MET A 27 8.75 -3.16 -6.38
C MET A 27 9.29 -2.59 -7.70
N SER A 28 8.41 -2.12 -8.59
CA SER A 28 8.81 -1.56 -9.89
C SER A 28 9.66 -0.30 -9.79
N VAL A 29 9.41 0.56 -8.78
CA VAL A 29 10.12 1.83 -8.60
C VAL A 29 11.51 1.60 -7.99
N THR A 30 11.64 0.63 -7.10
CA THR A 30 12.85 0.46 -6.28
C THR A 30 13.74 -0.71 -6.71
N GLY A 31 13.19 -1.67 -7.46
CA GLY A 31 13.84 -2.96 -7.71
C GLY A 31 13.83 -3.91 -6.51
N ALA A 32 13.19 -3.54 -5.40
CA ALA A 32 13.06 -4.42 -4.23
C ALA A 32 12.19 -5.65 -4.54
N THR A 33 12.52 -6.77 -3.89
CA THR A 33 11.71 -7.99 -3.99
C THR A 33 10.40 -7.83 -3.23
N ARG A 34 9.40 -8.64 -3.60
CA ARG A 34 8.10 -8.66 -2.90
C ARG A 34 8.26 -8.89 -1.40
N GLU A 35 9.17 -9.78 -0.99
CA GLU A 35 9.43 -10.06 0.41
C GLU A 35 10.00 -8.84 1.15
N GLN A 36 10.95 -8.13 0.54
CA GLN A 36 11.51 -6.90 1.12
C GLN A 36 10.42 -5.83 1.31
N VAL A 37 9.56 -5.64 0.31
CA VAL A 37 8.44 -4.68 0.40
C VAL A 37 7.43 -5.08 1.47
N LEU A 38 7.07 -6.37 1.56
CA LEU A 38 6.13 -6.85 2.59
C LEU A 38 6.66 -6.65 4.01
N ARG A 39 7.96 -6.90 4.26
CA ARG A 39 8.59 -6.64 5.56
C ARG A 39 8.65 -5.15 5.91
N ALA A 40 8.69 -4.29 4.89
CA ALA A 40 8.72 -2.84 5.04
C ALA A 40 7.33 -2.27 5.41
N ILE A 41 6.24 -2.93 5.00
CA ILE A 41 4.88 -2.49 5.32
C ILE A 41 4.58 -2.74 6.81
N PRO A 42 4.23 -1.70 7.58
CA PRO A 42 3.90 -1.86 8.99
C PRO A 42 2.58 -2.63 9.17
N ALA A 43 2.52 -3.45 10.22
CA ALA A 43 1.27 -4.09 10.65
C ALA A 43 0.19 -3.04 10.95
N LYS A 44 -1.08 -3.40 10.71
CA LYS A 44 -2.24 -2.55 11.01
C LYS A 44 -2.16 -2.04 12.47
N GLY A 45 -2.38 -0.73 12.66
CA GLY A 45 -2.41 -0.10 13.98
C GLY A 45 -1.06 0.43 14.50
N ARG A 46 0.05 0.28 13.77
CA ARG A 46 1.30 0.96 14.14
C ARG A 46 1.19 2.47 13.92
N LEU A 47 1.57 3.23 14.94
CA LEU A 47 1.57 4.71 14.96
C LEU A 47 2.69 5.35 14.13
N THR A 48 3.62 4.56 13.58
CA THR A 48 4.70 5.08 12.73
C THR A 48 4.19 5.46 11.36
N ASP A 49 4.66 6.58 10.82
CA ASP A 49 4.40 6.96 9.43
C ASP A 49 4.79 5.82 8.48
N ARG A 50 3.81 5.35 7.69
CA ARG A 50 3.95 4.17 6.83
C ARG A 50 5.05 4.37 5.79
N LEU A 51 5.12 5.56 5.19
CA LEU A 51 6.09 5.85 4.13
C LEU A 51 7.50 5.96 4.69
N ALA A 52 7.69 6.65 5.81
CA ALA A 52 8.99 6.73 6.48
C ALA A 52 9.55 5.34 6.79
N ARG A 53 8.70 4.43 7.33
CA ARG A 53 9.10 3.04 7.58
C ARG A 53 9.46 2.31 6.29
N ILE A 54 8.65 2.46 5.24
CA ILE A 54 8.91 1.82 3.95
C ILE A 54 10.25 2.27 3.38
N PHE A 55 10.49 3.58 3.33
CA PHE A 55 11.76 4.14 2.86
C PHE A 55 12.94 3.60 3.66
N SER A 56 12.95 3.77 4.98
CA SER A 56 14.07 3.31 5.80
C SER A 56 14.31 1.80 5.71
N SER A 57 13.25 1.00 5.53
CA SER A 57 13.40 -0.45 5.39
C SER A 57 13.96 -0.86 4.03
N ILE A 58 13.48 -0.25 2.95
CA ILE A 58 13.95 -0.54 1.60
C ILE A 58 15.38 -0.03 1.41
N GLU A 59 15.70 1.17 1.88
CA GLU A 59 17.06 1.73 1.79
C GLU A 59 18.09 0.84 2.49
N ARG A 60 17.73 0.30 3.66
CA ARG A 60 18.57 -0.66 4.39
C ARG A 60 18.74 -1.97 3.61
N ASP A 61 17.65 -2.52 3.09
CA ASP A 61 17.66 -3.81 2.39
C ASP A 61 18.41 -3.72 1.03
N LEU A 62 18.35 -2.57 0.35
CA LEU A 62 19.05 -2.28 -0.91
C LEU A 62 20.46 -1.69 -0.73
N LYS A 63 20.88 -1.41 0.52
CA LYS A 63 22.18 -0.83 0.87
C LYS A 63 22.46 0.53 0.20
N GLY A 64 21.43 1.34 0.02
CA GLY A 64 21.56 2.66 -0.59
C GLY A 64 20.31 3.51 -0.38
N PRO A 65 20.43 4.85 -0.43
CA PRO A 65 19.28 5.73 -0.33
C PRO A 65 18.39 5.57 -1.57
N LEU A 66 17.07 5.70 -1.38
CA LEU A 66 16.16 5.86 -2.50
C LEU A 66 16.34 7.27 -3.06
N THR A 67 16.30 7.41 -4.38
CA THR A 67 16.34 8.73 -5.02
C THR A 67 15.08 9.53 -4.67
N ASP A 68 15.16 10.85 -4.80
CA ASP A 68 14.00 11.72 -4.56
C ASP A 68 12.85 11.40 -5.53
N GLU A 69 13.17 11.03 -6.76
CA GLU A 69 12.19 10.55 -7.75
C GLU A 69 11.52 9.25 -7.28
N GLN A 70 12.28 8.27 -6.81
CA GLN A 70 11.71 7.02 -6.27
C GLN A 70 10.80 7.30 -5.07
N LYS A 71 11.22 8.19 -4.16
CA LYS A 71 10.41 8.60 -3.00
C LYS A 71 9.12 9.30 -3.44
N ALA A 72 9.19 10.20 -4.41
CA ALA A 72 8.03 10.90 -4.95
C ALA A 72 7.03 9.94 -5.63
N LEU A 73 7.52 8.98 -6.41
CA LEU A 73 6.68 7.96 -7.06
C LEU A 73 5.97 7.06 -6.04
N ILE A 74 6.67 6.64 -4.98
CA ILE A 74 6.07 5.84 -3.90
C ILE A 74 5.06 6.67 -3.10
N PHE A 75 5.34 7.95 -2.85
CA PHE A 75 4.42 8.86 -2.18
C PHE A 75 3.12 9.02 -2.98
N ALA A 76 3.22 9.25 -4.30
CA ALA A 76 2.06 9.31 -5.18
C ALA A 76 1.26 8.01 -5.17
N ALA A 77 1.94 6.85 -5.24
CA ALA A 77 1.30 5.54 -5.17
C ALA A 77 0.57 5.28 -3.84
N ASP A 78 1.09 5.78 -2.72
CA ASP A 78 0.40 5.71 -1.43
C ASP A 78 -0.81 6.66 -1.37
N GLY A 79 -0.74 7.81 -2.04
CA GLY A 79 -1.89 8.71 -2.24
C GLY A 79 -3.02 8.01 -3.00
N GLU A 80 -2.71 7.39 -4.13
CA GLU A 80 -3.65 6.59 -4.94
C GLU A 80 -4.24 5.44 -4.10
N ARG A 81 -3.41 4.70 -3.35
CA ARG A 81 -3.84 3.63 -2.45
C ARG A 81 -4.83 4.14 -1.40
N LYS A 82 -4.50 5.24 -0.72
CA LYS A 82 -5.35 5.85 0.32
C LYS A 82 -6.68 6.30 -0.26
N GLN A 83 -6.67 6.92 -1.43
CA GLN A 83 -7.89 7.36 -2.10
C GLN A 83 -8.76 6.17 -2.50
N ALA A 84 -8.19 5.13 -3.12
CA ALA A 84 -8.93 3.92 -3.48
C ALA A 84 -9.57 3.22 -2.26
N LEU A 85 -8.85 3.16 -1.12
CA LEU A 85 -9.39 2.63 0.13
C LEU A 85 -10.52 3.50 0.69
N ARG A 86 -10.44 4.83 0.53
CA ARG A 86 -11.50 5.77 0.95
C ARG A 86 -12.77 5.60 0.13
N ASP A 87 -12.64 5.30 -1.15
CA ASP A 87 -13.77 5.15 -2.07
C ASP A 87 -14.44 3.77 -1.99
N LEU A 88 -13.77 2.78 -1.39
CA LEU A 88 -14.24 1.40 -1.28
C LEU A 88 -15.66 1.24 -0.68
N PRO A 89 -16.03 1.92 0.42
CA PRO A 89 -17.36 1.80 0.99
C PRO A 89 -18.47 2.24 0.04
N ALA A 90 -18.23 3.31 -0.75
CA ALA A 90 -19.16 3.78 -1.76
C ALA A 90 -19.29 2.78 -2.92
N GLN A 91 -18.17 2.19 -3.35
CA GLN A 91 -18.16 1.14 -4.36
C GLN A 91 -18.84 -0.15 -3.88
N ALA A 92 -18.73 -0.48 -2.59
CA ALA A 92 -19.40 -1.64 -2.01
C ALA A 92 -20.92 -1.42 -1.95
N ALA A 93 -21.38 -0.21 -1.66
CA ALA A 93 -22.81 0.11 -1.61
C ALA A 93 -23.52 -0.03 -2.98
N SER A 94 -22.78 -0.03 -4.09
CA SER A 94 -23.30 -0.26 -5.45
C SER A 94 -23.20 -1.73 -5.92
N ARG A 95 -22.79 -2.65 -5.04
CA ARG A 95 -22.78 -4.10 -5.24
C ARG A 95 -23.91 -4.78 -4.48
#